data_AF-A0A2N1LGL6-F1
#
_entry.id   AF-A0A2N1LGL6-F1
#
_cell.length_a   1.000
_cell.length_b   1.000
_cell.length_c   1.000
_cell.angle_alpha   90.00
_cell.angle_beta   90.00
_cell.angle_gamma   90.00
#
_symmetry.space_group_name_H-M   'P 1'
#
loop_
_entity.id
_entity.type
_entity.pdbx_description
1 polymer ?
#
loop_
_entity_poly.entity_id
_entity_poly.type
_entity_poly.pdbx_seq_one_letter_code
_entity_poly.pdbx_strand_id
1 'polypeptide(L)'
;MEQDGFDSNNVNYSSLADKMGALIFVSVRTTSRNCTNALIDLASRPEYMQELYEEQLEVHKEADENGILPFEALNEMKKLDSFIRESLRLTGFIAGLQHSVLKDYTFSNGLQVPNGHSVEIYFDDIHQDELLQGPNPKSFEPFRHVDANVPASKIGKNFILFGGGKHA
;
A
#
# COMPACT_ATOMS: atom_id res chain seq x y z
N MET A 1 -3.49 20.62 5.43
CA MET A 1 -4.43 20.29 6.52
C MET A 1 -3.96 21.06 7.74
N GLU A 2 -4.45 22.27 7.94
CA GLU A 2 -4.30 22.96 9.23
C GLU A 2 -5.15 22.17 10.23
N GLN A 3 -4.54 21.61 11.27
CA GLN A 3 -5.30 21.00 12.35
C GLN A 3 -5.97 22.13 13.12
N ASP A 4 -7.28 22.31 12.90
CA ASP A 4 -8.10 23.15 13.77
C ASP A 4 -7.87 22.74 15.23
N GLY A 5 -7.30 23.64 16.02
CA GLY A 5 -7.07 23.45 17.46
C GLY A 5 -5.64 23.13 17.92
N PHE A 6 -4.61 23.20 17.07
CA PHE A 6 -3.22 23.12 17.55
C PHE A 6 -2.76 24.45 18.16
N ASP A 7 -2.67 24.53 19.48
CA ASP A 7 -2.05 25.64 20.21
C ASP A 7 -0.57 25.32 20.51
N SER A 8 0.35 26.01 19.83
CA SER A 8 1.78 25.83 20.00
C SER A 8 2.29 26.18 21.40
N ASN A 9 1.52 26.96 22.18
CA ASN A 9 1.86 27.31 23.56
C ASN A 9 1.31 26.30 24.60
N ASN A 10 0.50 25.32 24.19
CA ASN A 10 -0.13 24.36 25.08
C ASN A 10 -0.10 22.93 24.51
N VAL A 11 1.11 22.45 24.20
CA VAL A 11 1.31 21.11 23.66
C VAL A 11 1.17 20.05 24.75
N ASN A 12 0.23 19.12 24.57
CA ASN A 12 0.11 17.95 25.43
C ASN A 12 1.14 16.87 25.01
N TYR A 13 2.33 16.93 25.62
CA TYR A 13 3.43 16.01 25.33
C TYR A 13 3.11 14.54 25.64
N SER A 14 2.28 14.25 26.65
CA SER A 14 1.87 12.88 26.95
C SER A 14 1.04 12.29 25.81
N SER A 15 0.05 13.05 25.34
CA SER A 15 -0.79 12.63 24.20
C SER A 15 0.03 12.47 22.91
N LEU A 16 1.04 13.33 22.70
CA LEU A 16 1.97 13.19 21.58
C LEU A 16 2.78 11.89 21.68
N ALA A 17 3.36 11.60 22.85
CA ALA A 17 4.12 10.38 23.09
C ALA A 17 3.25 9.12 22.89
N ASP A 18 2.01 9.12 23.38
CA ASP A 18 1.06 8.01 23.19
C ASP A 18 0.77 7.77 21.71
N LYS A 19 0.51 8.84 20.95
CA LYS A 19 0.28 8.77 19.49
C LYS A 19 1.51 8.26 18.75
N MET A 20 2.71 8.72 19.10
CA MET A 20 3.96 8.22 18.53
C MET A 20 4.14 6.72 18.82
N GLY A 21 3.90 6.29 20.06
CA GLY A 21 3.96 4.89 20.45
C GLY A 21 2.98 4.01 19.66
N ALA A 22 1.73 4.47 19.48
CA ALA A 22 0.74 3.78 18.67
C ALA A 22 1.17 3.65 17.19
N LEU A 23 1.70 4.72 16.59
CA LEU A 23 2.19 4.71 15.21
C LEU A 23 3.36 3.74 15.01
N ILE A 24 4.30 3.70 15.96
CA ILE A 24 5.42 2.76 15.92
C ILE A 24 4.92 1.32 16.04
N PHE A 25 4.03 1.05 17.01
CA PHE A 25 3.50 -0.29 17.22
C PHE A 25 2.76 -0.85 15.99
N VAL A 26 1.93 -0.03 15.33
CA VAL A 26 1.17 -0.44 14.15
C VAL A 26 2.08 -0.57 12.92
N SER A 27 2.98 0.38 12.69
CA SER A 27 3.82 0.39 11.46
C SER A 27 4.84 -0.75 11.41
N VAL A 28 5.40 -1.17 12.54
CA VAL A 28 6.43 -2.22 12.58
C VAL A 28 5.88 -3.54 12.01
N ARG A 29 4.66 -3.93 12.38
CA ARG A 29 4.10 -5.23 11.95
C ARG A 29 3.74 -5.24 10.48
N THR A 30 3.13 -4.16 9.99
CA THR A 30 2.65 -4.07 8.60
C THR A 30 3.82 -4.02 7.62
N THR A 31 4.81 -3.17 7.87
CA THR A 31 6.02 -3.08 7.03
C THR A 31 6.83 -4.36 7.07
N SER A 32 7.10 -4.93 8.26
CA SER A 32 7.90 -6.16 8.36
C SER A 32 7.26 -7.33 7.61
N ARG A 33 5.93 -7.48 7.71
CA ARG A 33 5.20 -8.54 6.99
C ARG A 33 5.28 -8.34 5.48
N ASN A 34 5.04 -7.12 4.98
CA ASN A 34 5.10 -6.83 3.55
C ASN A 34 6.49 -7.02 2.96
N CYS A 35 7.53 -6.53 3.63
CA CYS A 35 8.90 -6.75 3.20
C CYS A 35 9.24 -8.24 3.16
N THR A 36 8.81 -9.00 4.17
CA THR A 36 9.01 -10.46 4.21
C THR A 36 8.30 -11.13 3.03
N ASN A 37 7.05 -10.75 2.75
CA ASN A 37 6.29 -11.31 1.62
C ASN A 37 6.95 -10.98 0.27
N ALA A 38 7.37 -9.74 0.05
CA ALA A 38 8.06 -9.36 -1.19
C ALA A 38 9.38 -10.13 -1.38
N LEU A 39 10.13 -10.35 -0.30
CA LEU A 39 11.36 -11.16 -0.33
C LEU A 39 11.06 -12.63 -0.64
N ILE A 40 10.00 -13.20 -0.04
CA ILE A 40 9.55 -14.57 -0.34
C ILE A 40 9.09 -14.67 -1.79
N ASP A 41 8.36 -13.68 -2.29
CA ASP A 41 7.89 -13.65 -3.67
C ASP A 41 9.04 -13.61 -4.67
N LEU A 42 10.11 -12.88 -4.35
CA LEU A 42 11.32 -12.82 -5.17
C LEU A 42 12.12 -14.12 -5.09
N ALA A 43 12.29 -14.67 -3.87
CA ALA A 43 13.03 -15.91 -3.66
C ALA A 43 12.35 -17.13 -4.29
N SER A 44 11.02 -17.12 -4.38
CA SER A 44 10.24 -18.18 -5.03
C SER A 44 10.12 -18.03 -6.55
N ARG A 45 10.56 -16.88 -7.10
CA ARG A 45 10.47 -16.55 -8.53
C ARG A 45 11.81 -15.99 -9.05
N PRO A 46 12.88 -16.80 -9.03
CA PRO A 46 14.22 -16.38 -9.43
C PRO A 46 14.29 -15.89 -10.89
N GLU A 47 13.33 -16.26 -11.74
CA GLU A 47 13.21 -15.80 -13.12
C GLU A 47 13.15 -14.27 -13.25
N TYR A 48 12.70 -13.54 -12.23
CA TYR A 48 12.64 -12.07 -12.25
C TYR A 48 13.86 -11.40 -11.63
N MET A 49 14.72 -12.14 -10.94
CA MET A 49 15.84 -11.58 -10.19
C MET A 49 16.86 -10.88 -11.09
N GLN A 50 17.17 -11.48 -12.24
CA GLN A 50 18.13 -10.93 -13.18
C GLN A 50 17.65 -9.58 -13.72
N GLU A 51 16.39 -9.49 -14.11
CA GLU A 51 15.81 -8.26 -14.67
C GLU A 51 15.74 -7.12 -13.65
N LEU A 52 15.39 -7.44 -12.39
CA LEU A 52 15.40 -6.46 -11.30
C LEU A 52 16.82 -6.01 -10.96
N TYR A 53 17.78 -6.95 -10.97
CA TYR A 53 19.18 -6.64 -10.71
C TYR A 53 19.77 -5.72 -11.77
N GLU A 54 19.45 -5.95 -13.05
CA GLU A 54 19.85 -5.05 -14.15
C GLU A 54 19.29 -3.65 -13.97
N GLU A 55 18.03 -3.50 -13.56
CA GLU A 55 17.47 -2.19 -13.20
C GLU A 55 18.27 -1.52 -12.08
N GLN A 56 18.64 -2.26 -11.03
CA GLN A 56 19.42 -1.69 -9.92
C GLN A 56 20.82 -1.26 -10.37
N LEU A 57 21.46 -1.99 -11.30
CA LEU A 57 22.75 -1.59 -11.87
C LEU A 57 22.66 -0.30 -12.68
N GLU A 58 21.57 -0.11 -13.43
CA GLU A 58 21.33 1.13 -14.17
C GLU A 58 21.08 2.31 -13.23
N VAL A 59 20.22 2.14 -12.23
CA VAL A 59 19.94 3.19 -11.23
C VAL A 59 21.18 3.54 -10.40
N HIS A 60 22.03 2.54 -10.09
CA HIS A 60 23.27 2.76 -9.33
C HIS A 60 24.27 3.70 -10.04
N LYS A 61 24.12 3.94 -11.35
CA LYS A 61 24.94 4.93 -12.07
C LYS A 61 24.69 6.37 -11.61
N GLU A 62 23.57 6.64 -10.95
CA GLU A 62 23.24 7.93 -10.36
C GLU A 62 23.83 8.13 -8.96
N ALA A 63 24.51 7.12 -8.41
CA ALA A 63 25.11 7.22 -7.09
C ALA A 63 26.27 8.23 -7.07
N ASP A 64 26.45 8.88 -5.92
CA ASP A 64 27.57 9.77 -5.68
C ASP A 64 28.90 9.01 -5.54
N GLU A 65 29.99 9.75 -5.32
CA GLU A 65 31.34 9.18 -5.11
C GLU A 65 31.45 8.22 -3.92
N ASN A 66 30.50 8.26 -2.98
CA ASN A 66 30.42 7.36 -1.83
C ASN A 66 29.47 6.17 -2.07
N GLY A 67 28.89 6.06 -3.27
CA GLY A 67 27.92 5.03 -3.62
C GLY A 67 26.52 5.28 -3.06
N ILE A 68 26.21 6.51 -2.63
CA ILE A 68 24.91 6.89 -2.09
C ILE A 68 23.99 7.33 -3.24
N LEU A 69 22.83 6.70 -3.35
CA LEU A 69 21.79 7.10 -4.30
C LEU A 69 21.04 8.34 -3.80
N PRO A 70 20.79 9.34 -4.67
CA PRO A 70 19.87 10.42 -4.34
C PRO A 70 18.45 9.85 -4.16
N PHE A 71 17.62 10.53 -3.36
CA PHE A 71 16.26 10.06 -3.09
C PHE A 71 15.42 9.95 -4.37
N GLU A 72 15.67 10.85 -5.32
CA GLU A 72 14.98 10.92 -6.61
C GLU A 72 15.25 9.70 -7.51
N ALA A 73 16.39 9.01 -7.33
CA ALA A 73 16.73 7.81 -8.08
C ALA A 73 15.75 6.65 -7.82
N LEU A 74 15.02 6.67 -6.69
CA LEU A 74 13.96 5.71 -6.42
C LEU A 74 12.83 5.77 -7.46
N ASN A 75 12.62 6.91 -8.12
CA ASN A 75 11.61 7.05 -9.17
C ASN A 75 11.96 6.26 -10.45
N GLU A 76 13.23 5.90 -10.63
CA GLU A 76 13.69 5.12 -11.78
C GLU A 76 13.65 3.60 -11.52
N MET A 77 13.35 3.17 -10.28
CA MET A 77 13.16 1.75 -9.91
C MET A 77 11.77 1.22 -10.28
N LYS A 78 11.34 1.43 -11.54
CA LYS A 78 9.95 1.21 -11.99
C LYS A 78 9.53 -0.26 -11.94
N LYS A 79 10.41 -1.18 -12.31
CA LYS A 79 10.16 -2.62 -12.27
C LYS A 79 10.12 -3.13 -10.84
N LEU A 80 11.05 -2.68 -9.99
CA LEU A 80 11.02 -3.01 -8.57
C LEU A 80 9.76 -2.48 -7.87
N ASP A 81 9.36 -1.25 -8.17
CA ASP A 81 8.13 -0.68 -7.60
C ASP A 81 6.89 -1.45 -8.07
N SER A 82 6.81 -1.78 -9.36
CA SER A 82 5.74 -2.64 -9.90
C SER A 82 5.75 -4.04 -9.25
N PHE A 83 6.91 -4.64 -9.05
CA PHE A 83 7.06 -5.94 -8.38
C PHE A 83 6.54 -5.89 -6.95
N ILE A 84 6.95 -4.87 -6.18
CA ILE A 84 6.49 -4.66 -4.80
C ILE A 84 4.98 -4.47 -4.81
N ARG A 85 4.44 -3.66 -5.71
CA ARG A 85 3.00 -3.42 -5.84
C ARG A 85 2.21 -4.71 -6.11
N GLU A 86 2.71 -5.59 -6.96
CA GLU A 86 2.06 -6.89 -7.24
C GLU A 86 2.12 -7.84 -6.03
N SER A 87 3.26 -7.91 -5.34
CA SER A 87 3.38 -8.66 -4.07
C SER A 87 2.39 -8.15 -3.02
N LEU A 88 2.31 -6.84 -2.88
CA LEU A 88 1.36 -6.17 -2.00
C LEU A 88 -0.10 -6.44 -2.40
N ARG A 89 -0.42 -6.53 -3.69
CA ARG A 89 -1.77 -6.84 -4.18
C ARG A 89 -2.21 -8.26 -3.80
N LEU A 90 -1.29 -9.24 -3.88
CA LEU A 90 -1.62 -10.65 -3.63
C LEU A 90 -1.47 -11.07 -2.16
N THR A 91 -0.70 -10.33 -1.37
CA THR A 91 -0.44 -10.67 0.04
C THR A 91 -1.08 -9.72 1.05
N GLY A 92 -1.53 -8.56 0.56
CA GLY A 92 -1.89 -7.38 1.33
C GLY A 92 -3.29 -7.39 1.95
N PHE A 93 -3.48 -8.21 2.97
CA PHE A 93 -4.52 -7.96 3.97
C PHE A 93 -3.85 -7.31 5.18
N ILE A 94 -3.81 -5.97 5.22
CA ILE A 94 -3.04 -5.23 6.25
C ILE A 94 -3.96 -4.45 7.19
N ALA A 95 -5.04 -3.88 6.66
CA ALA A 95 -6.00 -3.11 7.42
C ALA A 95 -7.41 -3.56 7.06
N GLY A 96 -8.17 -4.08 8.03
CA GLY A 96 -9.60 -4.27 7.84
C GLY A 96 -10.24 -2.89 7.66
N LEU A 97 -10.86 -2.63 6.51
CA LEU A 97 -11.60 -1.38 6.25
C LEU A 97 -13.00 -1.46 6.86
N GLN A 98 -13.03 -1.90 8.11
CA GLN A 98 -14.25 -2.15 8.85
C GLN A 98 -14.87 -0.84 9.32
N HIS A 99 -16.14 -0.65 9.03
CA HIS A 99 -16.94 0.48 9.49
C HIS A 99 -18.13 -0.02 10.28
N SER A 100 -18.52 0.74 11.31
CA SER A 100 -19.79 0.56 12.00
C SER A 100 -20.85 1.48 11.40
N VAL A 101 -22.01 0.91 11.09
CA VAL A 101 -23.14 1.65 10.52
C VAL A 101 -23.87 2.37 11.66
N LEU A 102 -23.69 3.68 11.75
CA LEU A 102 -24.25 4.51 12.83
C LEU A 102 -25.71 4.92 12.59
N LYS A 103 -26.18 4.80 11.34
CA LYS A 103 -27.54 5.11 10.87
C LYS A 103 -27.82 4.22 9.68
N ASP A 104 -29.07 3.80 9.52
CA ASP A 104 -29.51 3.02 8.35
C ASP A 104 -29.02 3.67 7.06
N TYR A 105 -28.38 2.88 6.20
CA TYR A 105 -27.82 3.34 4.94
C TYR A 105 -28.40 2.54 3.79
N THR A 106 -28.93 3.23 2.78
CA THR A 106 -29.45 2.62 1.56
C THR A 106 -28.52 2.93 0.40
N PHE A 107 -27.94 1.90 -0.19
CA PHE A 107 -27.13 2.01 -1.40
C PHE A 107 -28.00 2.41 -2.60
N SER A 108 -27.38 2.92 -3.66
CA SER A 108 -28.07 3.33 -4.90
C SER A 108 -28.82 2.19 -5.60
N ASN A 109 -28.44 0.94 -5.34
CA ASN A 109 -29.13 -0.27 -5.84
C ASN A 109 -30.30 -0.71 -4.95
N GLY A 110 -30.63 0.05 -3.89
CA GLY A 110 -31.71 -0.25 -2.96
C GLY A 110 -31.35 -1.19 -1.81
N LEU A 111 -30.11 -1.72 -1.76
CA LEU A 111 -29.66 -2.53 -0.63
C LEU A 111 -29.61 -1.65 0.63
N GLN A 112 -30.27 -2.08 1.71
CA GLN A 112 -30.29 -1.39 2.98
C GLN A 112 -29.39 -2.11 3.99
N VAL A 113 -28.55 -1.34 4.68
CA VAL A 113 -27.76 -1.80 5.82
C VAL A 113 -28.29 -1.12 7.09
N PRO A 114 -28.87 -1.87 8.04
CA PRO A 114 -29.42 -1.27 9.26
C PRO A 114 -28.34 -0.75 10.21
N ASN A 115 -28.70 0.21 11.04
CA ASN A 115 -27.90 0.68 12.17
C ASN A 115 -27.44 -0.50 13.05
N GLY A 116 -26.21 -0.40 13.55
CA GLY A 116 -25.58 -1.41 14.42
C GLY A 116 -24.86 -2.53 13.68
N HIS A 117 -24.99 -2.60 12.35
CA HIS A 117 -24.22 -3.55 11.55
C HIS A 117 -22.79 -3.06 11.35
N SER A 118 -21.90 -4.01 11.06
CA SER A 118 -20.56 -3.70 10.58
C SER A 118 -20.42 -4.07 9.11
N VAL A 119 -19.76 -3.21 8.36
CA VAL A 119 -19.45 -3.41 6.94
C VAL A 119 -17.94 -3.41 6.76
N GLU A 120 -17.44 -4.24 5.86
CA GLU A 120 -16.04 -4.33 5.52
C GLU A 120 -15.89 -4.47 3.99
N ILE A 121 -14.78 -3.97 3.46
CA ILE A 121 -14.42 -4.15 2.06
C ILE A 121 -13.62 -5.44 1.94
N TYR A 122 -14.08 -6.35 1.08
CA TYR A 122 -13.34 -7.55 0.76
C TYR A 122 -12.28 -7.24 -0.30
N PHE A 123 -11.00 -7.28 0.06
CA PHE A 123 -9.89 -6.86 -0.82
C PHE A 123 -9.80 -7.68 -2.10
N ASP A 124 -10.03 -8.99 -2.01
CA ASP A 124 -9.93 -9.88 -3.18
C ASP A 124 -10.94 -9.51 -4.27
N ASP A 125 -12.11 -8.97 -3.92
CA ASP A 125 -13.11 -8.53 -4.91
C ASP A 125 -12.59 -7.38 -5.78
N ILE A 126 -11.55 -6.66 -5.34
CA ILE A 126 -10.91 -5.57 -6.09
C ILE A 126 -9.58 -6.04 -6.68
N HIS A 127 -8.77 -6.71 -5.85
CA HIS A 127 -7.43 -7.16 -6.20
C HIS A 127 -7.45 -8.36 -7.14
N GLN A 128 -8.52 -9.14 -7.20
CA GLN A 128 -8.64 -10.30 -8.08
C GLN A 128 -9.68 -10.10 -9.21
N ASP A 129 -10.22 -8.89 -9.37
CA ASP A 129 -11.16 -8.55 -10.44
C ASP A 129 -10.41 -8.30 -11.76
N GLU A 130 -10.73 -9.11 -12.78
CA GLU A 130 -10.14 -9.01 -14.12
C GLU A 130 -10.46 -7.68 -14.81
N LEU A 131 -11.61 -7.05 -14.51
CA LEU A 131 -11.95 -5.72 -15.03
C LEU A 131 -11.05 -4.62 -14.46
N LEU A 132 -10.54 -4.81 -13.23
CA LEU A 132 -9.73 -3.82 -12.52
C LEU A 132 -8.22 -4.06 -12.66
N GLN A 133 -7.81 -5.32 -12.86
CA GLN A 133 -6.40 -5.73 -12.90
C GLN A 133 -5.93 -6.22 -14.27
N GLY A 134 -6.85 -6.46 -15.21
CA GLY A 134 -6.54 -7.14 -16.46
C GLY A 134 -6.44 -8.67 -16.30
N PRO A 135 -5.92 -9.38 -17.32
CA PRO A 135 -5.94 -10.84 -17.37
C PRO A 135 -5.14 -11.47 -16.22
N ASN A 136 -5.54 -12.69 -15.86
CA ASN A 136 -4.90 -13.51 -14.83
C ASN A 136 -4.70 -12.76 -13.49
N PRO A 137 -5.75 -12.17 -12.89
CA PRO A 137 -5.59 -11.33 -11.70
C PRO A 137 -5.18 -12.13 -10.45
N LYS A 138 -5.33 -13.46 -10.49
CA LYS A 138 -4.89 -14.36 -9.40
C LYS A 138 -3.43 -14.81 -9.56
N SER A 139 -2.84 -14.60 -10.72
CA SER A 139 -1.44 -14.88 -10.98
C SER A 139 -0.57 -13.71 -10.54
N PHE A 140 0.66 -14.03 -10.14
CA PHE A 140 1.68 -13.03 -9.84
C PHE A 140 2.31 -12.56 -11.15
N GLU A 141 1.97 -11.33 -11.57
CA GLU A 141 2.50 -10.68 -12.76
C GLU A 141 3.31 -9.44 -12.33
N PRO A 142 4.64 -9.54 -12.12
CA PRO A 142 5.42 -8.52 -11.44
C PRO A 142 5.42 -7.16 -12.15
N PHE A 143 5.22 -7.15 -13.46
CA PHE A 143 5.28 -5.95 -14.29
C PHE A 143 3.90 -5.46 -14.73
N ARG A 144 2.81 -5.96 -14.13
CA ARG A 144 1.43 -5.53 -14.39
C ARG A 144 1.24 -4.01 -14.30
N HIS A 145 2.01 -3.35 -13.46
CA HIS A 145 1.86 -1.93 -13.16
C HIS A 145 3.02 -1.06 -13.65
N VAL A 146 4.00 -1.64 -14.37
CA VAL A 146 5.23 -0.93 -14.77
C VAL A 146 4.92 0.29 -15.66
N ASP A 147 4.03 0.13 -16.64
CA ASP A 147 3.66 1.19 -17.57
C ASP A 147 2.65 2.19 -17.00
N ALA A 148 1.99 1.83 -15.89
CA ALA A 148 1.06 2.72 -15.22
C ALA A 148 1.80 3.87 -14.51
N ASN A 149 3.09 3.69 -14.21
CA ASN A 149 3.92 4.63 -13.45
C ASN A 149 3.24 5.09 -12.15
N VAL A 150 2.57 4.15 -11.47
CA VAL A 150 1.87 4.37 -10.21
C VAL A 150 2.65 3.71 -9.09
N PRO A 151 3.22 4.49 -8.15
CA PRO A 151 4.01 3.96 -7.04
C PRO A 151 3.29 2.87 -6.26
N ALA A 152 4.02 1.89 -5.72
CA ALA A 152 3.47 0.85 -4.85
C ALA A 152 2.76 1.45 -3.63
N SER A 153 3.19 2.62 -3.15
CA SER A 153 2.61 3.36 -2.04
C SER A 153 1.29 4.08 -2.38
N LYS A 154 0.92 4.18 -3.66
CA LYS A 154 -0.23 4.98 -4.11
C LYS A 154 -1.52 4.15 -4.11
N ILE A 155 -2.52 4.66 -3.37
CA ILE A 155 -3.89 4.12 -3.40
C ILE A 155 -4.60 4.42 -4.71
N GLY A 156 -5.52 3.55 -5.10
CA GLY A 156 -6.37 3.69 -6.28
C GLY A 156 -7.62 2.83 -6.19
N LYS A 157 -8.55 3.01 -7.13
CA LYS A 157 -9.80 2.21 -7.19
C LYS A 157 -9.54 0.71 -7.33
N ASN A 158 -8.42 0.35 -7.96
CA ASN A 158 -7.96 -1.02 -8.15
C ASN A 158 -6.86 -1.44 -7.14
N PHE A 159 -6.50 -0.58 -6.19
CA PHE A 159 -5.46 -0.87 -5.20
C PHE A 159 -5.71 -0.12 -3.90
N ILE A 160 -6.38 -0.78 -2.97
CA ILE A 160 -6.87 -0.19 -1.71
C ILE A 160 -6.08 -0.60 -0.47
N LEU A 161 -4.84 -1.08 -0.66
CA LEU A 161 -4.04 -1.65 0.43
C LEU A 161 -3.84 -0.69 1.61
N PHE A 162 -3.61 0.59 1.30
CA PHE A 162 -3.46 1.66 2.28
C PHE A 162 -4.79 2.39 2.55
N GLY A 163 -5.90 1.72 2.30
CA GLY A 163 -7.25 2.23 2.51
C GLY A 163 -7.78 3.14 1.40
N GLY A 164 -8.79 3.94 1.76
CA GLY A 164 -9.40 4.93 0.89
C GLY A 164 -10.23 5.96 1.65
N GLY A 165 -10.46 7.12 1.03
CA GLY A 165 -11.27 8.19 1.61
C GLY A 165 -10.60 8.87 2.82
N LYS A 166 -11.41 9.32 3.78
CA LYS A 166 -10.95 10.11 4.94
C LYS A 166 -10.09 9.35 5.97
N HIS A 167 -9.98 8.03 5.80
CA HIS A 167 -9.27 7.13 6.70
C HIS A 167 -8.00 6.52 6.07
N ALA A 168 -7.65 6.96 4.86
CA ALA A 168 -6.36 6.68 4.22
C ALA A 168 -5.30 7.70 4.63
#